data_AF-A0A916DNA5-F1
#
_entry.id   AF-A0A916DNA5-F1
#
_cell.length_a   1.000
_cell.length_b   1.000
_cell.length_c   1.000
_cell.angle_alpha   90.00
_cell.angle_beta   90.00
_cell.angle_gamma   90.00
#
_symmetry.space_group_name_H-M   'P 1'
#
loop_
_entity.id
_entity.type
_entity.pdbx_description
1 polymer ?
#
loop_
_entity_poly.entity_id
_entity_poly.type
_entity_poly.pdbx_seq_one_letter_code
_entity_poly.pdbx_strand_id
1 'polypeptide(L)'
;MTALIESLRAVVGPAQVITAAADMALYCADWRGRYRGEALCVVRPATTAEAAAVVRLCAAAGAAVVPQGGNTGLCGGATPRGGEVVVNLGRMNRVRGIDPDNNAITVEAGCTLLQVQEAAAAAERLFPLSLAAEGTATIGGNLSTNAGGVQVLRYGNARELTLGLEVVLPDGRVWNGLRALRKDNTGYDLKHLFIGAEGTLGLVTAAVLKLLPLPRAVATAWAAVRDPAAAVALLGRLRAAAGDRVTAFEIVGRPALDLVLRHIPDARDPLPGGHAWQVLIELTDTLAGSDLDGVLESALGEAIEAGD
;
A
#
# COMPACT_ATOMS: atom_id res chain seq x y z
N MET A 1 -10.64 23.23 24.39
CA MET A 1 -9.72 22.10 24.07
C MET A 1 -9.80 20.98 25.11
N THR A 2 -9.69 21.26 26.42
CA THR A 2 -9.83 20.23 27.47
C THR A 2 -11.14 19.43 27.41
N ALA A 3 -12.28 20.10 27.16
CA ALA A 3 -13.58 19.43 27.03
C ALA A 3 -13.66 18.45 25.84
N LEU A 4 -12.98 18.75 24.72
CA LEU A 4 -12.89 17.85 23.57
C LEU A 4 -12.09 16.59 23.93
N ILE A 5 -10.94 16.75 24.60
CA ILE A 5 -10.10 15.63 25.04
C ILE A 5 -10.89 14.69 25.96
N GLU A 6 -11.62 15.22 26.94
CA GLU A 6 -12.45 14.38 27.82
C GLU A 6 -13.58 13.66 27.07
N SER A 7 -14.21 14.34 26.10
CA SER A 7 -15.24 13.71 25.25
C SER A 7 -14.65 12.58 24.41
N LEU A 8 -13.46 12.76 23.85
CA LEU A 8 -12.75 11.72 23.10
C LEU A 8 -12.38 10.54 24.00
N ARG A 9 -11.92 10.79 25.24
CA ARG A 9 -11.61 9.75 26.23
C ARG A 9 -12.83 8.92 26.59
N ALA A 10 -14.01 9.55 26.67
CA ALA A 10 -15.26 8.83 26.93
C ALA A 10 -15.66 7.89 25.77
N VAL A 11 -15.25 8.20 24.53
CA VAL A 11 -15.54 7.38 23.34
C VAL A 11 -14.56 6.22 23.18
N VAL A 12 -13.26 6.48 23.19
CA VAL A 12 -12.23 5.47 22.86
C VAL A 12 -11.52 4.88 24.09
N GLY A 13 -11.81 5.41 25.27
CA GLY A 13 -11.13 5.11 26.52
C GLY A 13 -9.94 6.05 26.80
N PRO A 14 -9.63 6.37 28.09
CA PRO A 14 -8.58 7.31 28.45
C PRO A 14 -7.19 6.97 27.91
N ALA A 15 -6.84 5.67 27.90
CA ALA A 15 -5.55 5.18 27.40
C ALA A 15 -5.36 5.36 25.88
N GLN A 16 -6.42 5.69 25.16
CA GLN A 16 -6.45 5.78 23.70
C GLN A 16 -6.51 7.23 23.20
N VAL A 17 -6.35 8.19 24.12
CA VAL A 17 -6.18 9.61 23.84
C VAL A 17 -4.85 10.07 24.42
N ILE A 18 -3.85 10.18 23.55
CA ILE A 18 -2.47 10.55 23.90
C ILE A 18 -2.36 12.07 23.83
N THR A 19 -1.81 12.67 24.90
CA THR A 19 -1.68 14.12 25.06
C THR A 19 -0.31 14.55 25.54
N ALA A 20 0.50 13.63 26.10
CA ALA A 20 1.87 13.93 26.48
C ALA A 20 2.75 14.12 25.25
N ALA A 21 3.49 15.22 25.19
CA ALA A 21 4.29 15.58 24.01
C ALA A 21 5.33 14.50 23.63
N ALA A 22 5.93 13.83 24.62
CA ALA A 22 6.87 12.74 24.38
C ALA A 22 6.23 11.55 23.65
N ASP A 23 5.01 11.17 24.05
CA ASP A 23 4.29 10.03 23.46
C ASP A 23 3.69 10.36 22.09
N MET A 24 3.42 11.64 21.82
CA MET A 24 2.93 12.11 20.52
C MET A 24 4.04 12.29 19.47
N ALA A 25 5.32 12.30 19.89
CA ALA A 25 6.43 12.69 19.02
C ALA A 25 6.50 11.87 17.71
N LEU A 26 6.24 10.56 17.77
CA LEU A 26 6.25 9.68 16.59
C LEU A 26 5.07 9.90 15.63
N TYR A 27 3.95 10.42 16.13
CA TYR A 27 2.77 10.76 15.32
C TYR A 27 2.91 12.13 14.64
N CYS A 28 3.81 12.97 15.15
CA CYS A 28 3.99 14.36 14.73
C CYS A 28 5.21 14.57 13.82
N ALA A 29 5.91 13.50 13.44
CA ALA A 29 7.04 13.53 12.51
C ALA A 29 6.79 12.57 11.34
N ASP A 30 7.18 12.95 10.13
CA ASP A 30 7.08 12.05 8.98
C ASP A 30 8.21 11.00 8.97
N TRP A 31 8.01 9.97 8.14
CA TRP A 31 8.97 8.88 7.96
C TRP A 31 10.39 9.32 7.61
N ARG A 32 10.54 10.41 6.84
CA ARG A 32 11.85 10.89 6.38
C ARG A 32 12.49 11.95 7.29
N GLY A 33 11.81 12.34 8.37
CA GLY A 33 12.26 13.43 9.25
C GLY A 33 12.31 14.81 8.56
N ARG A 34 11.57 15.00 7.46
CA ARG A 34 11.47 16.26 6.72
C ARG A 34 10.35 17.17 7.23
N TYR A 35 9.27 16.58 7.72
CA TYR A 35 8.11 17.30 8.23
C TYR A 35 7.93 16.99 9.71
N ARG A 36 7.74 18.04 10.50
CA ARG A 36 7.44 17.95 11.93
C ARG A 36 6.43 19.02 12.28
N GLY A 37 5.45 18.67 13.09
CA GLY A 37 4.47 19.61 13.63
C GLY A 37 4.01 19.22 15.01
N GLU A 38 2.83 19.69 15.38
CA GLU A 38 2.22 19.46 16.69
C GLU A 38 0.76 19.02 16.52
N ALA A 39 0.33 18.06 17.32
CA ALA A 39 -1.06 17.64 17.42
C ALA A 39 -1.70 18.17 18.70
N LEU A 40 -3.01 18.42 18.67
CA LEU A 40 -3.80 18.63 19.88
C LEU A 40 -3.79 17.38 20.77
N CYS A 41 -4.02 16.23 20.15
CA CYS A 41 -3.92 14.91 20.75
C CYS A 41 -3.88 13.85 19.64
N VAL A 42 -3.51 12.62 20.01
CA VAL A 42 -3.67 11.44 19.14
C VAL A 42 -4.79 10.58 19.70
N VAL A 43 -5.73 10.19 18.85
CA VAL A 43 -6.88 9.35 19.19
C VAL A 43 -6.79 8.03 18.42
N ARG A 44 -6.96 6.91 19.12
CA ARG A 44 -6.79 5.56 18.56
C ARG A 44 -8.09 4.75 18.64
N PRO A 45 -9.08 4.96 17.75
CA PRO A 45 -10.31 4.17 17.75
C PRO A 45 -10.05 2.70 17.41
N ALA A 46 -10.87 1.80 17.96
CA ALA A 46 -10.84 0.36 17.69
C ALA A 46 -12.01 -0.12 16.83
N THR A 47 -13.00 0.73 16.53
CA THR A 47 -14.16 0.38 15.72
C THR A 47 -14.58 1.54 14.81
N THR A 48 -15.34 1.23 13.77
CA THR A 48 -15.93 2.25 12.88
C THR A 48 -16.87 3.18 13.63
N ALA A 49 -17.60 2.67 14.63
CA ALA A 49 -18.48 3.47 15.48
C ALA A 49 -17.70 4.49 16.33
N GLU A 50 -16.57 4.06 16.91
CA GLU A 50 -15.66 4.96 17.64
C GLU A 50 -15.06 6.01 16.69
N ALA A 51 -14.55 5.62 15.52
CA ALA A 51 -14.01 6.55 14.54
C ALA A 51 -15.05 7.59 14.11
N ALA A 52 -16.29 7.16 13.85
CA ALA A 52 -17.41 8.05 13.52
C ALA A 52 -17.74 9.01 14.66
N ALA A 53 -17.73 8.56 15.91
CA ALA A 53 -17.95 9.41 17.08
C ALA A 53 -16.83 10.43 17.27
N VAL A 54 -15.57 10.02 17.09
CA VAL A 54 -14.40 10.92 17.13
C VAL A 54 -14.53 12.03 16.09
N VAL A 55 -14.88 11.69 14.84
CA VAL A 55 -15.07 12.68 13.77
C VAL A 55 -16.20 13.65 14.12
N ARG A 56 -17.34 13.18 14.63
CA ARG A 56 -18.44 14.06 15.07
C ARG A 56 -18.02 15.03 16.17
N LEU A 57 -17.26 14.55 17.17
CA LEU A 57 -16.77 15.38 18.26
C LEU A 57 -15.79 16.45 17.75
N CYS A 58 -14.88 16.07 16.85
CA CYS A 58 -13.94 17.02 16.24
C CYS A 58 -14.69 18.08 15.41
N ALA A 59 -15.64 17.66 14.57
CA ALA A 59 -16.46 18.58 13.78
C ALA A 59 -17.27 19.56 14.66
N ALA A 60 -17.91 19.06 15.72
CA ALA A 60 -18.66 19.90 16.66
C ALA A 60 -17.77 20.90 17.42
N ALA A 61 -16.51 20.55 17.67
CA ALA A 61 -15.54 21.41 18.34
C ALA A 61 -14.74 22.31 17.37
N GLY A 62 -14.98 22.21 16.05
CA GLY A 62 -14.19 22.92 15.04
C GLY A 62 -12.72 22.46 14.97
N ALA A 63 -12.40 21.27 15.46
CA ALA A 63 -11.05 20.70 15.43
C ALA A 63 -10.81 19.96 14.11
N ALA A 64 -9.73 20.32 13.41
CA ALA A 64 -9.30 19.60 12.21
C ALA A 64 -8.77 18.20 12.57
N VAL A 65 -8.86 17.27 11.61
CA VAL A 65 -8.46 15.87 11.77
C VAL A 65 -7.38 15.53 10.76
N VAL A 66 -6.35 14.80 11.21
CA VAL A 66 -5.34 14.17 10.35
C VAL A 66 -5.46 12.66 10.48
N PRO A 67 -6.01 11.95 9.47
CA PRO A 67 -6.05 10.50 9.46
C PRO A 67 -4.63 9.94 9.35
N GLN A 68 -4.31 8.91 10.14
CA GLN A 68 -2.98 8.30 10.14
C GLN A 68 -3.07 6.77 10.21
N GLY A 69 -2.33 6.11 9.31
CA GLY A 69 -2.08 4.67 9.34
C GLY A 69 -0.70 4.38 9.93
N GLY A 70 0.14 3.68 9.16
CA GLY A 70 1.52 3.34 9.52
C GLY A 70 2.53 4.49 9.51
N ASN A 71 2.10 5.71 9.16
CA ASN A 71 2.96 6.89 9.04
C ASN A 71 4.21 6.72 8.14
N THR A 72 4.08 5.94 7.06
CA THR A 72 5.15 5.66 6.08
C THR A 72 5.05 6.52 4.81
N GLY A 73 4.11 7.46 4.76
CA GLY A 73 3.90 8.37 3.63
C GLY A 73 5.07 9.35 3.43
N LEU A 74 5.34 9.71 2.18
CA LEU A 74 6.53 10.49 1.80
C LEU A 74 6.21 11.93 1.37
N CYS A 75 4.98 12.41 1.58
CA CYS A 75 4.55 13.76 1.19
C CYS A 75 4.12 14.65 2.37
N GLY A 76 4.17 14.13 3.60
CA GLY A 76 3.74 14.86 4.81
C GLY A 76 2.23 14.89 5.05
N GLY A 77 1.42 14.22 4.22
CA GLY A 77 -0.05 14.19 4.38
C GLY A 77 -0.54 13.54 5.68
N ALA A 78 0.28 12.69 6.29
CA ALA A 78 0.00 12.05 7.57
C ALA A 78 0.53 12.83 8.79
N THR A 79 1.16 14.00 8.58
CA THR A 79 1.83 14.77 9.63
C THR A 79 0.99 16.00 9.99
N PRO A 80 0.58 16.17 11.27
CA PRO A 80 -0.14 17.36 11.72
C PRO A 80 0.75 18.60 11.65
N ARG A 81 0.14 19.78 11.46
CA ARG A 81 0.88 21.06 11.35
C ARG A 81 0.73 21.91 12.61
N GLY A 82 -0.38 21.78 13.33
CA GLY A 82 -0.68 22.51 14.55
C GLY A 82 -2.18 22.51 14.85
N GLY A 83 -2.55 21.97 16.02
CA GLY A 83 -3.92 22.03 16.53
C GLY A 83 -4.88 20.98 15.97
N GLU A 84 -4.46 20.13 15.03
CA GLU A 84 -5.26 19.01 14.55
C GLU A 84 -5.28 17.84 15.55
N VAL A 85 -6.35 17.05 15.51
CA VAL A 85 -6.43 15.75 16.16
C VAL A 85 -5.92 14.69 15.19
N VAL A 86 -4.87 13.97 15.55
CA VAL A 86 -4.41 12.81 14.77
C VAL A 86 -5.32 11.63 15.09
N VAL A 87 -5.97 11.05 14.09
CA VAL A 87 -6.79 9.84 14.25
C VAL A 87 -6.01 8.67 13.68
N ASN A 88 -5.38 7.90 14.57
CA ASN A 88 -4.57 6.75 14.19
C ASN A 88 -5.40 5.47 14.19
N LEU A 89 -5.47 4.79 13.04
CA LEU A 89 -6.33 3.63 12.82
C LEU A 89 -5.68 2.29 13.18
N GLY A 90 -4.47 2.28 13.74
CA GLY A 90 -3.68 1.05 13.96
C GLY A 90 -4.31 0.02 14.92
N ARG A 91 -5.34 0.39 15.69
CA ARG A 91 -6.11 -0.55 16.52
C ARG A 91 -7.23 -1.27 15.76
N MET A 92 -7.60 -0.77 14.58
CA MET A 92 -8.56 -1.40 13.67
C MET A 92 -7.79 -2.32 12.73
N ASN A 93 -7.26 -3.44 13.24
CA ASN A 93 -6.33 -4.30 12.53
C ASN A 93 -6.80 -5.76 12.40
N ARG A 94 -8.11 -5.99 12.36
CA ARG A 94 -8.68 -7.34 12.21
C ARG A 94 -8.91 -7.71 10.74
N VAL A 95 -8.58 -8.96 10.40
CA VAL A 95 -9.14 -9.64 9.23
C VAL A 95 -10.57 -10.07 9.58
N ARG A 96 -11.57 -9.49 8.92
CA ARG A 96 -12.99 -9.74 9.19
C ARG A 96 -13.49 -11.04 8.53
N GLY A 97 -12.88 -11.44 7.42
CA GLY A 97 -13.20 -12.70 6.74
C GLY A 97 -12.41 -12.89 5.44
N ILE A 98 -12.21 -14.14 5.05
CA ILE A 98 -11.55 -14.54 3.80
C ILE A 98 -12.50 -15.48 3.06
N ASP A 99 -12.72 -15.20 1.77
CA ASP A 99 -13.51 -16.01 0.85
C ASP A 99 -12.59 -16.45 -0.31
N PRO A 100 -11.92 -17.61 -0.20
CA PRO A 100 -10.99 -18.07 -1.21
C PRO A 100 -11.67 -18.47 -2.52
N ASP A 101 -12.96 -18.84 -2.49
CA ASP A 101 -13.73 -19.21 -3.68
C ASP A 101 -14.07 -17.97 -4.53
N ASN A 102 -14.43 -16.86 -3.87
CA ASN A 102 -14.62 -15.56 -4.52
C ASN A 102 -13.30 -14.78 -4.71
N ASN A 103 -12.20 -15.32 -4.17
CA ASN A 103 -10.89 -14.67 -4.12
C ASN A 103 -11.01 -13.26 -3.52
N ALA A 104 -11.55 -13.15 -2.32
CA ALA A 104 -11.73 -11.87 -1.63
C ALA A 104 -11.33 -11.95 -0.15
N ILE A 105 -10.85 -10.83 0.38
CA ILE A 105 -10.56 -10.67 1.81
C ILE A 105 -11.16 -9.37 2.32
N THR A 106 -11.81 -9.41 3.49
CA THR A 106 -12.32 -8.21 4.17
C THR A 106 -11.44 -7.91 5.37
N VAL A 107 -10.89 -6.70 5.43
CA VAL A 107 -9.93 -6.28 6.45
C VAL A 107 -10.25 -4.89 6.98
N GLU A 108 -9.81 -4.61 8.20
CA GLU A 108 -9.83 -3.26 8.75
C GLU A 108 -8.66 -2.41 8.24
N ALA A 109 -8.86 -1.09 8.20
CA ALA A 109 -7.91 -0.15 7.60
C ALA A 109 -6.55 -0.07 8.30
N GLY A 110 -6.45 -0.50 9.55
CA GLY A 110 -5.23 -0.57 10.34
C GLY A 110 -4.44 -1.87 10.21
N CYS A 111 -4.93 -2.89 9.48
CA CYS A 111 -4.13 -4.05 9.14
C CYS A 111 -2.88 -3.60 8.37
N THR A 112 -1.70 -4.09 8.75
CA THR A 112 -0.49 -3.88 7.94
C THR A 112 -0.61 -4.64 6.63
N LEU A 113 0.09 -4.18 5.60
CA LEU A 113 0.13 -4.87 4.32
C LEU A 113 0.64 -6.31 4.49
N LEU A 114 1.71 -6.50 5.27
CA LEU A 114 2.27 -7.82 5.58
C LEU A 114 1.24 -8.74 6.25
N GLN A 115 0.48 -8.26 7.24
CA GLN A 115 -0.57 -9.06 7.88
C GLN A 115 -1.63 -9.55 6.89
N VAL A 116 -1.99 -8.73 5.89
CA VAL A 116 -2.95 -9.11 4.86
C VAL A 116 -2.36 -10.11 3.87
N GLN A 117 -1.09 -9.94 3.48
CA GLN A 117 -0.37 -10.89 2.63
C GLN A 117 -0.25 -12.26 3.33
N GLU A 118 0.12 -12.30 4.60
CA GLU A 118 0.23 -13.53 5.41
C GLU A 118 -1.13 -14.23 5.55
N ALA A 119 -2.20 -13.47 5.83
CA ALA A 119 -3.54 -14.02 5.94
C ALA A 119 -4.04 -14.60 4.59
N ALA A 120 -3.74 -13.93 3.47
CA ALA A 120 -4.04 -14.45 2.14
C ALA A 120 -3.25 -15.73 1.84
N ALA A 121 -1.95 -15.75 2.14
CA ALA A 121 -1.09 -16.91 1.92
C ALA A 121 -1.54 -18.13 2.74
N ALA A 122 -1.96 -17.93 3.99
CA ALA A 122 -2.53 -18.97 4.83
C ALA A 122 -3.84 -19.57 4.27
N ALA A 123 -4.54 -18.82 3.42
CA ALA A 123 -5.72 -19.28 2.67
C ALA A 123 -5.38 -19.75 1.24
N GLU A 124 -4.10 -20.04 0.96
CA GLU A 124 -3.58 -20.46 -0.35
C GLU A 124 -3.92 -19.46 -1.47
N ARG A 125 -3.82 -18.17 -1.17
CA ARG A 125 -4.07 -17.05 -2.08
C ARG A 125 -2.98 -16.00 -2.01
N LEU A 126 -2.90 -15.19 -3.04
CA LEU A 126 -2.03 -14.03 -3.16
C LEU A 126 -2.83 -12.74 -2.91
N PHE A 127 -2.34 -11.88 -2.01
CA PHE A 127 -2.62 -10.45 -2.09
C PHE A 127 -1.40 -9.75 -2.72
N PRO A 128 -1.51 -9.22 -3.94
CA PRO A 128 -0.33 -8.95 -4.78
C PRO A 128 0.31 -7.58 -4.55
N LEU A 129 -0.33 -6.69 -3.79
CA LEU A 129 0.27 -5.39 -3.50
C LEU A 129 1.50 -5.62 -2.62
N SER A 130 2.68 -5.21 -3.08
CA SER A 130 3.93 -5.28 -2.32
C SER A 130 4.75 -4.01 -2.51
N LEU A 131 5.29 -3.51 -1.41
CA LEU A 131 6.08 -2.29 -1.34
C LEU A 131 7.03 -2.35 -0.14
N ALA A 132 8.11 -1.56 -0.16
CA ALA A 132 9.19 -1.66 0.84
C ALA A 132 8.74 -1.44 2.30
N ALA A 133 7.62 -0.76 2.53
CA ALA A 133 7.09 -0.46 3.85
C ALA A 133 6.03 -1.48 4.33
N GLU A 134 5.92 -2.67 3.75
CA GLU A 134 4.80 -3.60 3.97
C GLU A 134 4.59 -4.02 5.44
N GLY A 135 5.66 -4.10 6.23
CA GLY A 135 5.60 -4.40 7.66
C GLY A 135 4.99 -3.28 8.53
N THR A 136 4.80 -2.07 7.99
CA THR A 136 4.31 -0.91 8.75
C THR A 136 3.16 -0.18 8.04
N ALA A 137 3.21 -0.05 6.71
CA ALA A 137 2.15 0.53 5.91
C ALA A 137 0.84 -0.24 6.12
N THR A 138 -0.25 0.49 6.32
CA THR A 138 -1.57 -0.11 6.56
C THR A 138 -2.43 -0.07 5.31
N ILE A 139 -3.42 -0.97 5.23
CA ILE A 139 -4.36 -1.03 4.11
C ILE A 139 -5.09 0.30 3.90
N GLY A 140 -5.55 0.96 4.96
CA GLY A 140 -6.18 2.27 4.87
C GLY A 140 -5.26 3.33 4.28
N GLY A 141 -3.96 3.30 4.65
CA GLY A 141 -2.94 4.16 4.07
C GLY A 141 -2.73 3.89 2.58
N ASN A 142 -2.53 2.61 2.22
CA ASN A 142 -2.35 2.17 0.84
C ASN A 142 -3.52 2.58 -0.06
N LEU A 143 -4.75 2.46 0.43
CA LEU A 143 -5.94 2.89 -0.30
C LEU A 143 -6.00 4.41 -0.42
N SER A 144 -5.75 5.13 0.69
CA SER A 144 -5.80 6.59 0.72
C SER A 144 -4.77 7.23 -0.20
N THR A 145 -3.61 6.60 -0.41
CA THR A 145 -2.56 7.09 -1.33
C THR A 145 -2.62 6.45 -2.71
N ASN A 146 -3.56 5.53 -2.95
CA ASN A 146 -3.60 4.68 -4.14
C ASN A 146 -2.23 4.01 -4.44
N ALA A 147 -1.65 3.38 -3.42
CA ALA A 147 -0.33 2.79 -3.49
C ALA A 147 -0.20 1.82 -4.67
N GLY A 148 0.91 1.96 -5.41
CA GLY A 148 1.41 0.94 -6.31
C GLY A 148 2.39 0.03 -5.59
N GLY A 149 3.24 -0.63 -6.37
CA GLY A 149 4.25 -1.55 -5.90
C GLY A 149 5.06 -2.11 -7.06
N VAL A 150 6.03 -2.96 -6.75
CA VAL A 150 6.90 -3.59 -7.76
C VAL A 150 6.14 -4.46 -8.76
N GLN A 151 4.96 -4.97 -8.36
CA GLN A 151 4.09 -5.79 -9.21
C GLN A 151 2.88 -5.04 -9.79
N VAL A 152 2.88 -3.70 -9.74
CA VAL A 152 1.77 -2.87 -10.27
C VAL A 152 1.52 -3.11 -11.76
N LEU A 153 2.58 -3.47 -12.50
CA LEU A 153 2.53 -3.74 -13.93
C LEU A 153 1.58 -4.89 -14.28
N ARG A 154 1.47 -5.88 -13.38
CA ARG A 154 0.61 -7.05 -13.55
C ARG A 154 -0.74 -6.90 -12.85
N TYR A 155 -0.73 -6.50 -11.58
CA TYR A 155 -1.91 -6.60 -10.72
C TYR A 155 -2.64 -5.28 -10.52
N GLY A 156 -2.08 -4.18 -11.02
CA GLY A 156 -2.60 -2.84 -10.79
C GLY A 156 -2.24 -2.30 -9.41
N ASN A 157 -2.69 -1.08 -9.14
CA ASN A 157 -2.50 -0.39 -7.86
C ASN A 157 -3.59 -0.77 -6.85
N ALA A 158 -3.55 -0.17 -5.65
CA ALA A 158 -4.54 -0.38 -4.61
C ALA A 158 -6.00 -0.16 -5.09
N ARG A 159 -6.23 0.79 -6.01
CA ARG A 159 -7.56 1.02 -6.62
C ARG A 159 -8.06 -0.20 -7.37
N GLU A 160 -7.21 -0.80 -8.20
CA GLU A 160 -7.56 -1.97 -8.99
C GLU A 160 -7.79 -3.20 -8.11
N LEU A 161 -7.11 -3.28 -6.97
CA LEU A 161 -7.22 -4.38 -6.01
C LEU A 161 -8.40 -4.24 -5.02
N THR A 162 -9.22 -3.19 -5.12
CA THR A 162 -10.32 -2.93 -4.19
C THR A 162 -11.68 -3.33 -4.77
N LEU A 163 -12.45 -4.13 -4.02
CA LEU A 163 -13.84 -4.47 -4.34
C LEU A 163 -14.84 -3.54 -3.64
N GLY A 164 -14.59 -3.18 -2.38
CA GLY A 164 -15.50 -2.36 -1.57
C GLY A 164 -14.78 -1.64 -0.43
N LEU A 165 -15.41 -0.59 0.11
CA LEU A 165 -14.87 0.22 1.21
C LEU A 165 -15.94 0.56 2.24
N GLU A 166 -15.50 0.79 3.48
CA GLU A 166 -16.25 1.44 4.54
C GLU A 166 -15.54 2.74 4.91
N VAL A 167 -16.27 3.85 4.93
CA VAL A 167 -15.69 5.19 5.12
C VAL A 167 -16.53 6.00 6.11
N VAL A 168 -15.86 6.64 7.06
CA VAL A 168 -16.44 7.68 7.92
C VAL A 168 -16.27 9.03 7.23
N LEU A 169 -17.37 9.69 6.92
CA LEU A 169 -17.41 11.02 6.29
C LEU A 169 -17.09 12.14 7.29
N PRO A 170 -16.78 13.37 6.84
CA PRO A 170 -16.42 14.48 7.74
C PRO A 170 -17.48 14.90 8.75
N ASP A 171 -18.76 14.57 8.52
CA ASP A 171 -19.86 14.76 9.47
C ASP A 171 -20.11 13.53 10.37
N GLY A 172 -19.26 12.51 10.24
CA GLY A 172 -19.33 11.26 10.98
C GLY A 172 -20.42 10.29 10.54
N ARG A 173 -21.08 10.51 9.39
CA ARG A 173 -21.87 9.45 8.74
C ARG A 173 -20.93 8.33 8.27
N VAL A 174 -21.41 7.09 8.34
CA VAL A 174 -20.70 5.93 7.79
C VAL A 174 -21.30 5.61 6.43
N TRP A 175 -20.48 5.70 5.39
CA TRP A 175 -20.79 5.12 4.09
C TRP A 175 -20.25 3.69 4.03
N ASN A 176 -21.15 2.72 3.87
CA ASN A 176 -20.80 1.30 3.80
C ASN A 176 -21.03 0.75 2.39
N GLY A 177 -19.94 0.54 1.68
CA GLY A 177 -19.87 -0.12 0.38
C GLY A 177 -19.05 -1.42 0.43
N LEU A 178 -19.00 -2.13 1.56
CA LEU A 178 -18.27 -3.40 1.69
C LEU A 178 -19.01 -4.52 0.94
N ARG A 179 -18.82 -4.56 -0.39
CA ARG A 179 -19.38 -5.58 -1.27
C ARG A 179 -18.24 -6.39 -1.86
N ALA A 180 -18.32 -7.72 -1.75
CA ALA A 180 -17.37 -8.65 -2.38
C ALA A 180 -17.82 -9.05 -3.79
N LEU A 181 -18.32 -8.10 -4.59
CA LEU A 181 -18.83 -8.36 -5.93
C LEU A 181 -17.80 -7.97 -6.99
N ARG A 182 -17.55 -8.85 -7.97
CA ARG A 182 -16.68 -8.56 -9.11
C ARG A 182 -17.31 -7.59 -10.11
N LYS A 183 -18.63 -7.63 -10.23
CA LYS A 183 -19.43 -6.76 -11.08
C LYS A 183 -20.61 -6.22 -10.28
N ASP A 184 -20.68 -4.91 -10.15
CA ASP A 184 -21.76 -4.22 -9.46
C ASP A 184 -21.97 -2.86 -10.11
N ASN A 185 -23.01 -2.74 -10.95
CA ASN A 185 -23.33 -1.52 -11.70
C ASN A 185 -24.54 -0.80 -11.09
N THR A 186 -24.75 -0.92 -9.78
CA THR A 186 -25.91 -0.34 -9.07
C THR A 186 -25.68 1.12 -8.64
N GLY A 187 -25.49 2.00 -9.62
CA GLY A 187 -25.25 3.44 -9.39
C GLY A 187 -23.78 3.83 -9.54
N TYR A 188 -23.39 4.95 -8.90
CA TYR A 188 -22.01 5.44 -8.97
C TYR A 188 -21.06 4.60 -8.13
N ASP A 189 -19.85 4.42 -8.64
CA ASP A 189 -18.79 3.69 -7.95
C ASP A 189 -18.03 4.59 -6.96
N LEU A 190 -18.70 4.95 -5.86
CA LEU A 190 -18.22 5.95 -4.90
C LEU A 190 -16.90 5.57 -4.23
N LYS A 191 -16.55 4.27 -4.17
CA LYS A 191 -15.28 3.82 -3.55
C LYS A 191 -14.07 4.50 -4.20
N HIS A 192 -14.16 4.77 -5.51
CA HIS A 192 -13.09 5.39 -6.26
C HIS A 192 -12.85 6.86 -5.91
N LEU A 193 -13.81 7.55 -5.28
CA LEU A 193 -13.57 8.91 -4.78
C LEU A 193 -12.61 8.92 -3.58
N PHE A 194 -12.66 7.89 -2.73
CA PHE A 194 -11.87 7.83 -1.49
C PHE A 194 -10.47 7.24 -1.70
N ILE A 195 -10.30 6.38 -2.70
CA ILE A 195 -9.00 5.83 -3.06
C ILE A 195 -8.17 6.93 -3.70
N GLY A 196 -6.97 7.20 -3.17
CA GLY A 196 -6.14 8.34 -3.59
C GLY A 196 -6.57 9.70 -3.04
N ALA A 197 -7.58 9.77 -2.15
CA ALA A 197 -8.04 11.02 -1.56
C ALA A 197 -7.16 11.52 -0.40
N GLU A 198 -6.17 10.73 0.04
CA GLU A 198 -5.24 11.08 1.11
C GLU A 198 -5.94 11.51 2.42
N GLY A 199 -7.09 10.90 2.73
CA GLY A 199 -7.87 11.18 3.94
C GLY A 199 -8.69 12.47 3.90
N THR A 200 -8.66 13.24 2.81
CA THR A 200 -9.32 14.56 2.71
C THR A 200 -10.84 14.50 2.54
N LEU A 201 -11.37 13.36 2.08
CA LEU A 201 -12.81 13.16 1.84
C LEU A 201 -13.48 12.27 2.90
N GLY A 202 -12.70 11.63 3.77
CA GLY A 202 -13.20 10.72 4.79
C GLY A 202 -12.13 9.75 5.27
N LEU A 203 -12.42 9.05 6.37
CA LEU A 203 -11.55 8.05 6.98
C LEU A 203 -11.98 6.66 6.52
N VAL A 204 -11.15 5.99 5.71
CA VAL A 204 -11.36 4.57 5.38
C VAL A 204 -11.19 3.73 6.64
N THR A 205 -12.21 2.97 7.03
CA THR A 205 -12.19 2.12 8.25
C THR A 205 -12.09 0.62 7.94
N ALA A 206 -12.53 0.19 6.77
CA ALA A 206 -12.39 -1.18 6.30
C ALA A 206 -12.44 -1.27 4.76
N ALA A 207 -11.97 -2.39 4.24
CA ALA A 207 -11.94 -2.66 2.80
C ALA A 207 -12.22 -4.13 2.49
N VAL A 208 -12.82 -4.37 1.34
CA VAL A 208 -12.84 -5.68 0.67
C VAL A 208 -11.83 -5.63 -0.47
N LEU A 209 -10.84 -6.52 -0.45
CA LEU A 209 -9.72 -6.56 -1.39
C LEU A 209 -9.77 -7.83 -2.25
N LYS A 210 -9.28 -7.73 -3.47
CA LYS A 210 -9.12 -8.85 -4.40
C LYS A 210 -7.94 -9.70 -3.97
N LEU A 211 -8.17 -11.00 -3.86
CA LEU A 211 -7.14 -12.02 -3.85
C LEU A 211 -6.96 -12.60 -5.26
N LEU A 212 -5.84 -13.27 -5.48
CA LEU A 212 -5.49 -13.99 -6.70
C LEU A 212 -4.94 -15.38 -6.37
N PRO A 213 -4.85 -16.29 -7.35
CA PRO A 213 -4.13 -17.55 -7.16
C PRO A 213 -2.65 -17.32 -6.85
N LEU A 214 -2.05 -18.21 -6.05
CA LEU A 214 -0.61 -18.20 -5.80
C LEU A 214 0.17 -18.56 -7.09
N PRO A 215 1.25 -17.84 -7.39
CA PRO A 215 2.21 -18.26 -8.41
C PRO A 215 2.80 -19.63 -8.07
N ARG A 216 2.97 -20.48 -9.08
CA ARG A 216 3.57 -21.82 -8.99
C ARG A 216 4.88 -21.94 -9.77
N ALA A 217 5.21 -20.95 -10.59
CA ALA A 217 6.49 -20.79 -11.27
C ALA A 217 6.91 -19.32 -11.20
N VAL A 218 8.20 -19.09 -10.96
CA VAL A 218 8.82 -17.75 -10.91
C VAL A 218 10.18 -17.84 -11.59
N ALA A 219 10.50 -16.90 -12.46
CA ALA A 219 11.82 -16.71 -13.02
C ALA A 219 12.25 -15.25 -12.83
N THR A 220 13.51 -15.02 -12.48
CA THR A 220 14.05 -13.69 -12.25
C THR A 220 15.37 -13.54 -13.00
N ALA A 221 15.54 -12.42 -13.71
CA ALA A 221 16.80 -12.10 -14.36
C ALA A 221 17.23 -10.67 -14.05
N TRP A 222 18.55 -10.49 -14.10
CA TRP A 222 19.17 -9.18 -14.13
C TRP A 222 19.85 -9.00 -15.48
N ALA A 223 19.56 -7.90 -16.18
CA ALA A 223 20.14 -7.64 -17.49
C ALA A 223 20.72 -6.21 -17.56
N ALA A 224 21.88 -6.06 -18.18
CA ALA A 224 22.41 -4.74 -18.51
C ALA A 224 21.72 -4.22 -19.78
N VAL A 225 21.43 -2.93 -19.81
CA VAL A 225 20.87 -2.25 -20.99
C VAL A 225 21.67 -0.99 -21.27
N ARG A 226 21.72 -0.56 -22.53
CA ARG A 226 22.57 0.59 -22.91
C ARG A 226 22.04 1.90 -22.33
N ASP A 227 20.71 2.07 -22.32
CA ASP A 227 20.03 3.25 -21.84
C ASP A 227 18.56 2.95 -21.45
N PRO A 228 17.82 3.93 -20.88
CA PRO A 228 16.42 3.72 -20.53
C PRO A 228 15.48 3.43 -21.72
N ALA A 229 15.82 3.86 -22.94
CA ALA A 229 14.99 3.57 -24.11
C ALA A 229 15.09 2.09 -24.50
N ALA A 230 16.29 1.51 -24.43
CA ALA A 230 16.50 0.08 -24.57
C ALA A 230 15.74 -0.74 -23.51
N ALA A 231 15.68 -0.27 -22.26
CA ALA A 231 14.88 -0.90 -21.21
C ALA A 231 13.38 -0.98 -21.59
N VAL A 232 12.83 0.10 -22.14
CA VAL A 232 11.42 0.14 -22.59
C VAL A 232 11.19 -0.80 -23.78
N ALA A 233 12.13 -0.86 -24.74
CA ALA A 233 12.05 -1.78 -25.86
C ALA A 233 12.07 -3.25 -25.39
N LEU A 234 12.98 -3.58 -24.46
CA LEU A 234 13.06 -4.91 -23.85
C LEU A 234 11.77 -5.30 -23.11
N LEU A 235 11.18 -4.37 -22.34
CA LEU A 235 9.87 -4.61 -21.72
C LEU A 235 8.79 -4.90 -22.77
N GLY A 236 8.80 -4.21 -23.90
CA GLY A 236 7.89 -4.46 -25.03
C GLY A 236 8.03 -5.88 -25.59
N ARG A 237 9.28 -6.36 -25.78
CA ARG A 237 9.56 -7.73 -26.24
C ARG A 237 9.13 -8.78 -25.23
N LEU A 238 9.47 -8.60 -23.95
CA LEU A 238 9.06 -9.51 -22.88
C LEU A 238 7.54 -9.61 -22.77
N ARG A 239 6.83 -8.49 -22.92
CA ARG A 239 5.36 -8.51 -22.98
C ARG A 239 4.82 -9.20 -24.23
N ALA A 240 5.47 -9.09 -25.38
CA ALA A 240 5.06 -9.83 -26.57
C ALA A 240 5.26 -11.34 -26.41
N ALA A 241 6.34 -11.76 -25.75
CA ALA A 241 6.68 -13.18 -25.55
C ALA A 241 5.92 -13.84 -24.38
N ALA A 242 5.79 -13.14 -23.26
CA ALA A 242 5.29 -13.68 -22.00
C ALA A 242 3.95 -13.06 -21.56
N GLY A 243 3.50 -11.99 -22.22
CA GLY A 243 2.27 -11.29 -21.89
C GLY A 243 2.24 -10.81 -20.45
N ASP A 244 1.12 -11.13 -19.82
CA ASP A 244 0.80 -10.86 -18.43
C ASP A 244 1.64 -11.66 -17.41
N ARG A 245 2.55 -12.52 -17.85
CA ARG A 245 3.49 -13.19 -16.92
C ARG A 245 4.58 -12.25 -16.44
N VAL A 246 4.84 -11.14 -17.14
CA VAL A 246 5.78 -10.11 -16.68
C VAL A 246 5.18 -9.43 -15.44
N THR A 247 5.70 -9.75 -14.26
CA THR A 247 5.19 -9.23 -12.99
C THR A 247 5.97 -8.05 -12.47
N ALA A 248 7.29 -8.03 -12.66
CA ALA A 248 8.13 -6.90 -12.31
C ALA A 248 9.12 -6.57 -13.44
N PHE A 249 9.39 -5.28 -13.60
CA PHE A 249 10.40 -4.76 -14.52
C PHE A 249 10.92 -3.43 -13.96
N GLU A 250 12.01 -3.49 -13.20
CA GLU A 250 12.57 -2.34 -12.49
C GLU A 250 13.85 -1.89 -13.18
N ILE A 251 13.92 -0.61 -13.57
CA ILE A 251 15.15 -0.01 -14.10
C ILE A 251 16.01 0.53 -12.95
N VAL A 252 17.29 0.18 -12.95
CA VAL A 252 18.25 0.54 -11.92
C VAL A 252 19.42 1.29 -12.56
N GLY A 253 19.57 2.56 -12.18
CA GLY A 253 20.73 3.37 -12.56
C GLY A 253 21.92 3.13 -11.64
N ARG A 254 23.14 3.18 -12.21
CA ARG A 254 24.37 2.95 -11.47
C ARG A 254 24.52 3.77 -10.17
N PRO A 255 24.20 5.08 -10.13
CA PRO A 255 24.34 5.86 -8.89
C PRO A 255 23.47 5.33 -7.74
N ALA A 256 22.26 4.84 -8.04
CA ALA A 256 21.37 4.28 -7.03
C ALA A 256 21.89 2.93 -6.52
N LEU A 257 22.35 2.07 -7.43
CA LEU A 257 22.97 0.79 -7.06
C LEU A 257 24.24 0.99 -6.23
N ASP A 258 25.10 1.94 -6.58
CA ASP A 258 26.31 2.24 -5.82
C ASP A 258 26.01 2.68 -4.38
N LEU A 259 24.93 3.43 -4.16
CA LEU A 259 24.47 3.77 -2.81
C LEU A 259 24.04 2.52 -2.04
N VAL A 260 23.31 1.60 -2.69
CA VAL A 260 22.93 0.31 -2.09
C VAL A 260 24.18 -0.49 -1.72
N LEU A 261 25.11 -0.70 -2.65
CA LEU A 261 26.34 -1.47 -2.44
C LEU A 261 27.23 -0.87 -1.34
N ARG A 262 27.22 0.46 -1.18
CA ARG A 262 27.98 1.15 -0.14
C ARG A 262 27.36 1.04 1.25
N HIS A 263 26.03 1.08 1.34
CA HIS A 263 25.32 1.30 2.61
C HIS A 263 24.55 0.10 3.12
N ILE A 264 24.23 -0.89 2.28
CA ILE A 264 23.55 -2.12 2.68
C ILE A 264 24.60 -3.23 2.82
N PRO A 265 24.82 -3.75 4.05
CA PRO A 265 25.72 -4.89 4.27
C PRO A 265 25.34 -6.07 3.39
N ASP A 266 26.35 -6.80 2.91
CA ASP A 266 26.23 -8.02 2.08
C ASP A 266 25.56 -7.83 0.70
N ALA A 267 25.24 -6.60 0.30
CA ALA A 267 24.82 -6.31 -1.05
C ALA A 267 25.96 -6.52 -2.06
N ARG A 268 25.65 -7.19 -3.17
CA ARG A 268 26.61 -7.49 -4.25
C ARG A 268 26.17 -6.89 -5.57
N ASP A 269 27.13 -6.51 -6.40
CA ASP A 269 26.85 -6.11 -7.77
C ASP A 269 26.33 -7.33 -8.55
N PRO A 270 25.10 -7.28 -9.09
CA PRO A 270 24.49 -8.44 -9.74
C PRO A 270 25.14 -8.80 -11.07
N LEU A 271 25.76 -7.82 -11.75
CA LEU A 271 26.46 -8.02 -13.02
C LEU A 271 27.88 -7.42 -12.97
N PRO A 272 28.91 -8.15 -13.42
CA PRO A 272 30.25 -7.58 -13.54
C PRO A 272 30.29 -6.50 -14.63
N GLY A 273 31.17 -5.49 -14.50
CA GLY A 273 31.47 -4.56 -15.60
C GLY A 273 30.95 -3.13 -15.45
N GLY A 274 30.32 -2.76 -14.32
CA GLY A 274 30.06 -1.36 -14.02
C GLY A 274 28.99 -0.68 -14.89
N HIS A 275 27.99 -1.45 -15.37
CA HIS A 275 26.98 -0.98 -16.29
C HIS A 275 26.20 0.23 -15.76
N ALA A 276 26.02 1.25 -16.62
CA ALA A 276 25.32 2.49 -16.28
C ALA A 276 23.83 2.26 -15.98
N TRP A 277 23.20 1.35 -16.72
CA TRP A 277 21.80 0.99 -16.59
C TRP A 277 21.63 -0.52 -16.59
N GLN A 278 20.72 -0.98 -15.73
CA GLN A 278 20.38 -2.39 -15.59
C GLN A 278 18.88 -2.52 -15.35
N VAL A 279 18.33 -3.70 -15.59
CA VAL A 279 16.93 -4.03 -15.31
C VAL A 279 16.84 -5.31 -14.48
N LEU A 280 15.96 -5.29 -13.49
CA LEU A 280 15.51 -6.47 -12.74
C LEU A 280 14.15 -6.90 -13.28
N ILE A 281 14.08 -8.13 -13.77
CA ILE A 281 12.92 -8.69 -14.46
C ILE A 281 12.39 -9.85 -13.64
N GLU A 282 11.07 -9.93 -13.47
CA GLU A 282 10.39 -11.10 -12.89
C GLU A 282 9.26 -11.56 -13.81
N LEU A 283 9.24 -12.87 -14.08
CA LEU A 283 8.11 -13.56 -14.66
C LEU A 283 7.46 -14.45 -13.60
N THR A 284 6.13 -14.52 -13.57
CA THR A 284 5.40 -15.51 -12.77
C THR A 284 4.26 -16.17 -13.54
N ASP A 285 3.96 -17.42 -13.19
CA ASP A 285 2.79 -18.15 -13.69
C ASP A 285 2.14 -18.96 -12.57
N THR A 286 0.83 -19.14 -12.67
CA THR A 286 0.03 -20.02 -11.82
C THR A 286 0.06 -21.47 -12.29
N LEU A 287 0.46 -21.72 -13.54
CA LEU A 287 0.61 -23.08 -14.07
C LEU A 287 1.93 -23.69 -13.60
N ALA A 288 1.83 -24.81 -12.87
CA ALA A 288 2.99 -25.59 -12.46
C ALA A 288 3.75 -26.15 -13.68
N GLY A 289 5.08 -26.11 -13.61
CA GLY A 289 5.95 -26.61 -14.67
C GLY A 289 6.05 -25.69 -15.89
N SER A 290 5.59 -24.44 -15.80
CA SER A 290 5.83 -23.44 -16.84
C SER A 290 7.31 -23.15 -16.96
N ASP A 291 7.85 -23.29 -18.17
CA ASP A 291 9.26 -22.98 -18.50
C ASP A 291 9.49 -21.47 -18.63
N LEU A 292 9.41 -20.76 -17.50
CA LEU A 292 9.62 -19.31 -17.47
C LEU A 292 11.09 -18.95 -17.68
N ASP A 293 12.02 -19.80 -17.28
CA ASP A 293 13.45 -19.62 -17.52
C ASP A 293 13.75 -19.65 -19.03
N GLY A 294 13.26 -20.66 -19.76
CA GLY A 294 13.44 -20.75 -21.21
C GLY A 294 12.80 -19.58 -21.97
N VAL A 295 11.62 -19.11 -21.52
CA VAL A 295 10.99 -17.90 -22.10
C VAL A 295 11.87 -16.67 -21.88
N LEU A 296 12.41 -16.50 -20.67
CA LEU A 296 13.24 -15.35 -20.32
C LEU A 296 14.59 -15.39 -21.06
N GLU A 297 15.24 -16.56 -21.12
CA GLU A 297 16.47 -16.78 -21.87
C GLU A 297 16.29 -16.48 -23.37
N SER A 298 15.22 -17.00 -23.99
CA SER A 298 14.92 -16.75 -25.41
C SER A 298 14.69 -15.26 -25.67
N ALA A 299 13.87 -14.60 -24.86
CA ALA A 299 13.56 -13.18 -25.05
C ALA A 299 14.78 -12.28 -24.84
N LEU A 300 15.65 -12.60 -23.88
CA LEU A 300 16.90 -11.88 -23.65
C LEU A 300 17.92 -12.16 -24.77
N GLY A 301 18.00 -13.39 -25.28
CA GLY A 301 18.83 -13.74 -26.43
C GLY A 301 18.47 -12.93 -27.68
N GLU A 302 17.19 -12.88 -28.02
CA GLU A 302 16.68 -12.06 -29.13
C GLU A 302 16.96 -10.56 -28.95
N ALA A 303 16.87 -10.05 -27.72
CA ALA A 303 17.17 -8.66 -27.42
C ALA A 303 18.67 -8.33 -27.61
N ILE A 304 19.55 -9.24 -27.20
CA ILE A 304 21.00 -9.12 -27.44
C ILE A 304 21.31 -9.09 -28.94
N GLU A 305 20.69 -9.97 -29.73
CA GLU A 305 20.87 -10.00 -31.19
C GLU A 305 20.35 -8.73 -31.87
N ALA A 306 19.28 -8.13 -31.33
CA ALA A 306 18.76 -6.84 -31.80
C ALA A 306 19.61 -5.64 -31.35
N GLY A 307 20.56 -5.85 -30.44
CA GLY A 307 21.45 -4.82 -29.91
C GLY A 307 20.78 -3.88 -28.92
N ASP A 308 19.73 -4.32 -28.21
CA ASP A 308 19.07 -3.54 -27.17
C ASP A 308 19.98 -3.36 -25.93
#